data_AF-C4RIX6-F1
#
_entry.id   AF-C4RIX6-F1
#
_cell.length_a   1.000
_cell.length_b   1.000
_cell.length_c   1.000
_cell.angle_alpha   90.00
_cell.angle_beta   90.00
_cell.angle_gamma   90.00
#
_symmetry.space_group_name_H-M   'P 1'
#
loop_
_entity.id
_entity.type
_entity.pdbx_description
1 polymer ?
#
loop_
_entity_poly.entity_id
_entity_poly.type
_entity_poly.pdbx_seq_one_letter_code
_entity_poly.pdbx_strand_id
1 'polypeptide(L)'
;MASRRLPAAYAQPADLQQWARLEWHIENRLHWVRDVTFGEGTHRARTGTGPAVAAVLRNTAIGFHRGNGETNIARATRRANRRPTTSSPP
;
A
#
# COMPACT_ATOMS: atom_id res chain seq x y z
N MET A 1 -23.53 -0.97 -9.60
CA MET A 1 -22.32 -1.45 -10.31
C MET A 1 -22.26 -2.95 -10.19
N ALA A 2 -22.52 -3.69 -11.27
CA ALA A 2 -22.41 -5.14 -11.27
C ALA A 2 -20.94 -5.56 -11.22
N SER A 3 -20.56 -6.36 -10.22
CA SER A 3 -19.25 -7.00 -10.14
C SER A 3 -19.13 -7.99 -11.30
N ARG A 4 -18.57 -7.55 -12.43
CA ARG A 4 -18.49 -8.34 -13.66
C ARG A 4 -17.27 -9.25 -13.59
N ARG A 5 -17.36 -10.34 -12.81
CA ARG A 5 -16.46 -11.49 -13.02
C ARG A 5 -16.89 -12.15 -14.33
N LEU A 6 -16.17 -11.89 -15.41
CA LEU A 6 -16.32 -12.64 -16.66
C LEU A 6 -15.59 -13.99 -16.51
N PRO A 7 -16.18 -15.11 -16.94
CA PRO A 7 -15.42 -16.33 -17.15
C PRO A 7 -14.25 -16.03 -18.10
N ALA A 8 -13.07 -16.58 -17.81
CA ALA A 8 -11.84 -16.30 -18.57
C ALA A 8 -12.01 -16.49 -20.09
N ALA A 9 -12.89 -17.41 -20.51
CA ALA A 9 -13.25 -17.68 -21.90
C ALA A 9 -13.87 -16.49 -22.66
N TYR A 10 -14.35 -15.45 -21.96
CA TYR A 10 -14.97 -14.26 -22.57
C TYR A 10 -14.09 -13.01 -22.52
N ALA A 11 -12.91 -13.08 -21.88
CA ALA A 11 -12.00 -11.95 -21.79
C ALA A 11 -11.42 -11.62 -23.17
N GLN A 12 -11.63 -10.41 -23.65
CA GLN A 12 -11.00 -9.94 -24.87
C GLN A 12 -9.54 -9.59 -24.59
N PRO A 13 -8.66 -9.58 -25.61
CA PRO A 13 -7.25 -9.18 -25.44
C PRO A 13 -7.08 -7.81 -24.77
N ALA A 14 -7.99 -6.87 -25.05
CA ALA A 14 -8.01 -5.55 -24.43
C ALA A 14 -8.31 -5.60 -22.91
N ASP A 15 -9.20 -6.51 -22.48
CA ASP A 15 -9.51 -6.72 -21.06
C ASP A 15 -8.29 -7.25 -20.32
N LEU A 16 -7.60 -8.25 -20.91
CA LEU A 16 -6.37 -8.82 -20.35
C LEU A 16 -5.27 -7.75 -20.19
N GLN A 17 -5.09 -6.90 -21.20
CA GLN A 17 -4.12 -5.80 -21.13
C GLN A 17 -4.49 -4.81 -20.02
N GLN A 18 -5.78 -4.46 -19.88
CA GLN A 18 -6.23 -3.57 -18.82
C GLN A 18 -5.97 -4.17 -17.44
N TRP A 19 -6.33 -5.44 -17.22
CA TRP A 19 -6.11 -6.11 -15.94
C TRP A 19 -4.63 -6.22 -15.60
N ALA A 20 -3.77 -6.56 -16.57
CA ALA A 20 -2.33 -6.59 -16.35
C ALA A 20 -1.79 -5.23 -15.90
N ARG A 21 -2.25 -4.13 -16.51
CA ARG A 21 -1.86 -2.76 -16.09
C ARG A 21 -2.37 -2.43 -14.69
N LEU A 22 -3.59 -2.82 -14.35
CA LEU A 22 -4.18 -2.59 -13.02
C LEU A 22 -3.42 -3.37 -11.94
N GLU A 23 -3.07 -4.64 -12.21
CA GLU A 23 -2.27 -5.46 -11.30
C GLU A 23 -0.89 -4.85 -11.07
N TRP A 24 -0.19 -4.47 -12.14
CA TRP A 24 1.09 -3.76 -12.04
C TRP A 24 0.98 -2.42 -11.31
N HIS A 25 -0.15 -1.74 -11.41
CA HIS A 25 -0.38 -0.51 -10.68
C HIS A 25 -0.45 -0.76 -9.16
N ILE A 26 -1.07 -1.86 -8.73
CA ILE A 26 -1.12 -2.28 -7.32
C ILE A 26 0.28 -2.67 -6.86
N GLU A 27 1.00 -3.48 -7.64
CA GLU A 27 2.36 -3.90 -7.31
C GLU A 27 3.31 -2.71 -7.12
N ASN A 28 3.35 -1.82 -8.10
CA ASN A 28 4.24 -0.65 -8.07
C ASN A 28 3.85 0.36 -6.99
N ARG A 29 2.56 0.60 -6.75
CA ARG A 29 2.13 1.64 -5.80
C ARG A 29 2.03 1.14 -4.38
N LEU A 30 1.59 -0.09 -4.15
CA LEU A 30 1.35 -0.60 -2.80
C LEU A 30 2.47 -1.53 -2.33
N HIS A 31 2.73 -2.61 -3.07
CA HIS A 31 3.67 -3.65 -2.64
C HIS A 31 5.10 -3.13 -2.55
N TRP A 32 5.58 -2.43 -3.59
CA TRP A 32 6.91 -1.82 -3.56
C TRP A 32 7.14 -0.89 -2.35
N VAL A 33 6.15 -0.06 -2.02
CA VAL A 33 6.24 0.85 -0.86
C VAL A 33 6.28 0.05 0.44
N ARG A 34 5.45 -0.97 0.58
CA ARG A 34 5.44 -1.84 1.77
C ARG A 34 6.77 -2.56 1.97
N ASP A 35 7.35 -3.09 0.90
CA ASP A 35 8.61 -3.83 0.99
C ASP A 35 9.80 -2.89 1.23
N VAL A 36 9.92 -1.82 0.44
CA VAL A 36 11.13 -0.98 0.46
C VAL A 36 11.07 0.12 1.51
N THR A 37 9.90 0.73 1.74
CA THR A 37 9.77 1.82 2.73
C THR A 37 9.50 1.26 4.13
N PHE A 38 8.70 0.20 4.24
CA PHE A 38 8.29 -0.36 5.53
C PHE A 38 8.96 -1.70 5.89
N GLY A 39 9.88 -2.19 5.05
CA GLY A 39 10.69 -3.37 5.35
C GLY A 39 9.85 -4.63 5.55
N GLU A 40 8.75 -4.78 4.82
CA GLU A 40 7.81 -5.88 5.05
C GLU A 40 8.47 -7.25 4.92
N GLY A 41 9.23 -7.48 3.83
CA GLY A 41 9.93 -8.75 3.62
C GLY A 41 10.95 -9.13 4.69
N THR A 42 11.49 -8.15 5.43
CA THR A 42 12.48 -8.40 6.49
C THR A 42 11.87 -8.46 7.90
N HIS A 43 10.57 -8.19 8.04
CA HIS A 43 9.88 -8.20 9.31
C HIS A 43 9.72 -9.62 9.88
N ARG A 44 9.84 -9.76 11.21
CA ARG A 44 9.90 -11.07 11.90
C ARG A 44 8.59 -11.55 12.51
N ALA A 45 7.53 -10.72 12.53
CA ALA A 45 6.23 -11.17 13.03
C ALA A 45 5.60 -12.19 12.06
N ARG A 46 5.75 -13.48 12.36
CA ARG A 46 5.32 -14.62 11.53
C ARG A 46 4.25 -15.51 12.18
N THR A 47 3.89 -15.24 13.43
CA THR A 47 2.96 -16.07 14.21
C THR A 47 1.66 -15.33 14.55
N GLY A 48 0.60 -16.10 14.79
CA GLY A 48 -0.71 -15.58 15.16
C GLY A 48 -1.21 -14.51 14.18
N THR A 49 -1.71 -13.40 14.73
CA THR A 49 -2.20 -12.26 13.94
C THR A 49 -1.11 -11.26 13.55
N GLY A 50 0.16 -11.52 13.89
CA GLY A 50 1.29 -10.61 13.66
C GLY A 50 1.43 -10.11 12.22
N PRO A 51 1.44 -11.00 11.20
CA PRO A 51 1.47 -10.59 9.80
C PRO A 51 0.30 -9.67 9.41
N ALA A 52 -0.92 -10.00 9.85
CA ALA A 52 -2.12 -9.23 9.51
C ALA A 52 -2.11 -7.84 10.16
N VAL A 53 -1.74 -7.76 11.45
CA VAL A 53 -1.60 -6.48 12.17
C VAL A 53 -0.56 -5.60 11.49
N ALA A 54 0.61 -6.15 11.14
CA ALA A 54 1.66 -5.40 10.47
C ALA A 54 1.21 -4.89 9.08
N ALA A 55 0.48 -5.71 8.32
CA ALA A 55 -0.09 -5.30 7.03
C ALA A 55 -1.10 -4.15 7.19
N VAL A 56 -2.01 -4.25 8.18
CA VAL A 56 -2.98 -3.18 8.49
C VAL A 56 -2.28 -1.88 8.85
N LEU A 57 -1.30 -1.91 9.75
CA LEU A 57 -0.58 -0.71 10.18
C LEU A 57 0.13 -0.02 9.00
N ARG A 58 0.80 -0.78 8.13
CA ARG A 58 1.46 -0.25 6.92
C ARG A 58 0.44 0.35 5.95
N ASN A 59 -0.65 -0.35 5.67
CA ASN A 59 -1.70 0.14 4.78
C ASN A 59 -2.33 1.43 5.32
N THR A 60 -2.57 1.51 6.63
CA THR A 60 -3.06 2.72 7.29
C THR A 60 -2.08 3.87 7.14
N ALA A 61 -0.78 3.66 7.38
CA ALA A 61 0.23 4.70 7.19
C ALA A 61 0.33 5.19 5.74
N ILE A 62 0.30 4.26 4.77
CA ILE A 62 0.28 4.59 3.33
C ILE A 62 -0.97 5.39 2.97
N GLY A 63 -2.14 4.94 3.44
CA GLY A 63 -3.42 5.63 3.23
C GLY A 63 -3.41 7.04 3.83
N PHE A 64 -2.92 7.19 5.06
CA PHE A 64 -2.78 8.49 5.72
C PHE A 64 -1.90 9.46 4.93
N HIS A 65 -0.71 9.02 4.49
CA HIS A 65 0.18 9.87 3.71
C HIS A 65 -0.47 10.29 2.37
N ARG A 66 -1.09 9.35 1.65
CA ARG A 66 -1.80 9.66 0.40
C ARG A 66 -2.99 10.60 0.60
N GLY A 67 -3.77 10.39 1.66
CA GLY A 67 -4.89 11.27 2.01
C GLY A 67 -4.45 12.70 2.29
N ASN A 68 -3.21 12.90 2.75
CA ASN A 68 -2.60 14.21 2.94
C ASN A 68 -1.85 14.73 1.70
N GLY A 69 -2.03 14.11 0.52
CA GLY A 69 -1.41 14.55 -0.73
C GLY A 69 0.07 14.22 -0.89
N GLU A 70 0.64 13.36 -0.04
CA GLU A 70 2.05 12.97 -0.13
C GLU A 70 2.29 12.08 -1.36
N THR A 71 3.10 12.57 -2.29
CA THR A 71 3.49 11.84 -3.51
C THR A 71 4.71 10.94 -3.29
N ASN A 72 5.52 11.19 -2.26
CA ASN A 72 6.69 10.40 -1.90
C ASN A 72 6.55 9.85 -0.47
N ILE A 73 6.03 8.63 -0.36
CA ILE A 73 5.76 7.97 0.92
C ILE A 73 7.05 7.77 1.73
N ALA A 74 8.14 7.38 1.09
CA ALA A 74 9.42 7.18 1.77
C ALA A 74 9.92 8.46 2.47
N ARG A 75 9.80 9.63 1.82
CA ARG A 75 10.13 10.93 2.42
C ARG A 75 9.16 11.27 3.55
N ALA A 76 7.86 11.08 3.35
CA ALA A 76 6.84 11.37 4.35
C ALA A 76 7.01 10.52 5.62
N THR A 77 7.29 9.22 5.47
CA THR A 77 7.59 8.31 6.58
C THR A 77 8.87 8.71 7.32
N ARG A 78 9.96 9.03 6.60
CA ARG A 78 11.18 9.55 7.25
C ARG A 78 10.94 10.83 8.03
N ARG A 79 10.09 11.75 7.52
CA ARG A 79 9.72 12.98 8.23
C ARG A 79 8.93 12.69 9.50
N ALA A 80 7.98 11.75 9.45
CA ALA A 80 7.20 11.33 10.61
C ALA A 80 8.10 10.69 11.69
N ASN A 81 9.03 9.81 11.29
CA ASN A 81 9.97 9.16 12.21
C ASN A 81 10.97 10.13 12.87
N ARG A 82 11.23 11.29 12.26
CA ARG A 82 12.16 12.31 12.77
C ARG A 82 11.55 13.28 13.77
N ARG A 83 10.23 13.25 14.03
CA ARG A 83 9.59 14.17 14.98
C ARG A 83 9.34 13.50 16.34
N PRO A 84 10.06 13.90 17.39
CA PRO A 84 9.59 13.83 18.76
C PRO A 84 9.31 15.25 19.27
N THR A 85 8.17 15.86 18.91
CA THR A 85 7.75 17.11 19.58
C THR A 85 6.23 17.27 19.62
N THR A 86 5.72 17.17 20.84
CA THR A 86 4.58 17.94 21.37
C THR A 86 4.69 19.41 20.99
N SER A 87 3.63 19.97 20.40
CA SER A 87 3.14 21.33 20.66
C SER A 87 1.79 21.51 19.95
N SER A 88 0.70 21.57 20.70
CA SER A 88 -0.55 22.20 20.24
C SER A 88 -0.32 23.70 20.06
N PRO A 89 -0.94 24.36 19.07
CA PRO A 89 -1.01 25.82 19.07
C PRO A 89 -2.08 26.30 20.08
N PRO A 90 -1.97 27.56 20.57
CA PRO A 90 -2.90 28.15 21.53
C PRO A 90 -4.32 28.31 20.97
#